data_AF-A0ABD5TEW8-F1
#
_entry.id   AF-A0ABD5TEW8-F1
#
_cell.length_a   1.000
_cell.length_b   1.000
_cell.length_c   1.000
_cell.angle_alpha   90.00
_cell.angle_beta   90.00
_cell.angle_gamma   90.00
#
_symmetry.space_group_name_H-M   'P 1'
#
loop_
_entity.id
_entity.type
_entity.pdbx_description
1 polymer ?
#
loop_
_entity_poly.entity_id
_entity_poly.type
_entity_poly.pdbx_seq_one_letter_code
_entity_poly.pdbx_strand_id
1 'polypeptide(L)'
;MAADGSGRSGGADPNGGSGQRIGSDRPSPAPLVEPVPGAPAAVADLGDETGLLVADYHAGIEAGLRYERGVELDSAGEERRERVLDLLARTGADRLVVLGDLAHRVGGAGDAETAEIDALLSAVGVPVTLVIGNHDAGIAEAFEDRVDVTPAGGARLGDVGVLHGHTWPAPEVLGADVICMGHEHVAVKLEDAVGGARAEKAWLRGSLAPAAFDGEVDLDAAGVDWREPELVVFPAFNDRSGGTWVNVEGQGFLAPFLPAGFTEGEAYLLDGTRLGDYRRI
;
A
#
# COMPACT_ATOMS: atom_id res chain seq x y z
N MET A 1 0.63 -31.01 82.50
CA MET A 1 0.24 -29.65 82.92
C MET A 1 1.52 -28.81 82.95
N ALA A 2 1.73 -27.74 82.22
CA ALA A 2 0.93 -27.03 81.22
C ALA A 2 1.89 -26.20 80.33
N ALA A 3 1.48 -26.06 79.06
CA ALA A 3 1.62 -24.97 78.07
C ALA A 3 2.94 -24.16 77.94
N ASP A 4 3.60 -24.13 76.77
CA ASP A 4 3.33 -23.41 75.48
C ASP A 4 3.73 -21.92 75.58
N GLY A 5 4.71 -21.37 74.84
CA GLY A 5 4.80 -21.19 73.38
C GLY A 5 4.70 -19.67 73.14
N SER A 6 5.66 -18.91 72.60
CA SER A 6 6.09 -18.85 71.20
C SER A 6 6.72 -17.45 70.96
N GLY A 7 7.55 -17.30 69.91
CA GLY A 7 7.85 -16.00 69.29
C GLY A 7 9.29 -15.48 69.35
N ARG A 8 10.19 -15.99 68.48
CA ARG A 8 11.41 -15.27 68.06
C ARG A 8 11.28 -14.93 66.58
N SER A 9 11.39 -13.64 66.25
CA SER A 9 11.42 -13.08 64.91
C SER A 9 12.81 -13.24 64.27
N GLY A 10 12.84 -13.65 63.01
CA GLY A 10 14.02 -13.65 62.16
C GLY A 10 13.65 -13.20 60.74
N GLY A 11 14.60 -12.56 60.06
CA GLY A 11 14.60 -12.38 58.61
C GLY A 11 14.38 -10.95 58.12
N ALA A 12 15.47 -10.28 57.73
CA ALA A 12 15.48 -9.27 56.67
C ALA A 12 16.92 -9.08 56.16
N ASP A 13 17.24 -9.65 54.99
CA ASP A 13 18.38 -9.26 54.15
C ASP A 13 17.82 -8.62 52.87
N PRO A 14 18.26 -7.40 52.47
CA PRO A 14 17.78 -6.77 51.25
C PRO A 14 18.68 -7.03 50.03
N ASN A 15 18.01 -7.23 48.89
CA ASN A 15 18.41 -7.10 47.48
C ASN A 15 19.62 -6.18 47.16
N GLY A 16 20.33 -6.33 46.04
CA GLY A 16 20.04 -7.15 44.86
C GLY A 16 21.15 -7.03 43.81
N GLY A 17 21.43 -8.14 43.13
CA GLY A 17 22.38 -8.22 42.03
C GLY A 17 21.73 -7.85 40.70
N SER A 18 22.34 -6.89 40.00
CA SER A 18 22.02 -6.48 38.64
C SER A 18 22.42 -7.58 37.64
N GLY A 19 21.49 -8.47 37.30
CA GLY A 19 21.62 -9.35 36.16
C GLY A 19 21.26 -8.60 34.88
N GLN A 20 22.28 -8.18 34.11
CA GLN A 20 22.11 -7.81 32.71
C GLN A 20 21.53 -9.02 31.96
N ARG A 21 20.25 -8.92 31.58
CA ARG A 21 19.66 -9.81 30.57
C ARG A 21 20.29 -9.41 29.25
N ILE A 22 21.23 -10.23 28.79
CA ILE A 22 21.76 -10.16 27.44
C ILE A 22 20.56 -10.43 26.53
N GLY A 23 20.14 -9.40 25.79
CA GLY A 23 19.01 -9.47 24.86
C GLY A 23 19.23 -10.61 23.89
N SER A 24 18.20 -11.43 23.69
CA SER A 24 18.19 -12.39 22.61
C SER A 24 18.28 -11.61 21.29
N ASP A 25 19.36 -11.84 20.55
CA ASP A 25 19.59 -11.35 19.19
C ASP A 25 18.65 -12.10 18.22
N ARG A 26 17.35 -12.05 18.50
CA ARG A 26 16.34 -12.48 17.54
C ARG A 26 16.33 -11.39 16.47
N PRO A 27 16.56 -11.74 15.19
CA PRO A 27 16.32 -10.78 14.12
C PRO A 27 14.91 -10.23 14.31
N SER A 28 14.77 -8.90 14.23
CA SER A 28 13.44 -8.29 14.12
C SER A 28 12.68 -9.03 13.02
N PRO A 29 11.39 -9.33 13.21
CA PRO A 29 10.60 -9.93 12.15
C PRO A 29 10.78 -9.11 10.88
N ALA A 30 10.90 -9.80 9.74
CA ALA A 30 11.01 -9.13 8.44
C ALA A 30 9.82 -8.17 8.27
N PRO A 31 10.02 -7.01 7.62
CA PRO A 31 8.93 -6.08 7.39
C PRO A 31 7.83 -6.76 6.56
N LEU A 32 6.56 -6.56 6.95
CA LEU A 32 5.42 -7.11 6.22
C LEU A 32 5.32 -6.56 4.79
N VAL A 33 5.81 -5.34 4.55
CA VAL A 33 5.81 -4.68 3.23
C VAL A 33 7.14 -3.94 3.01
N GLU A 34 7.88 -4.35 1.98
CA GLU A 34 9.19 -3.82 1.61
C GLU A 34 9.19 -3.31 0.16
N PRO A 35 9.39 -2.00 -0.08
CA PRO A 35 9.53 -1.45 -1.44
C PRO A 35 10.69 -2.09 -2.21
N VAL A 36 10.47 -2.38 -3.49
CA VAL A 36 11.52 -2.83 -4.40
C VAL A 36 12.35 -1.61 -4.83
N PRO A 37 13.68 -1.56 -4.55
CA PRO A 37 14.49 -0.39 -4.86
C PRO A 37 14.43 -0.02 -6.35
N GLY A 38 14.16 1.26 -6.61
CA GLY A 38 14.06 1.85 -7.94
C GLY A 38 12.78 1.50 -8.71
N ALA A 39 11.79 0.85 -8.07
CA ALA A 39 10.53 0.48 -8.72
C ALA A 39 9.32 0.96 -7.90
N PRO A 40 8.22 1.37 -8.55
CA PRO A 40 6.94 1.66 -7.90
C PRO A 40 6.20 0.35 -7.58
N ALA A 41 6.85 -0.52 -6.79
CA ALA A 41 6.35 -1.83 -6.41
C ALA A 41 6.90 -2.22 -5.04
N ALA A 42 6.20 -3.09 -4.31
CA ALA A 42 6.66 -3.62 -3.03
C ALA A 42 6.45 -5.14 -2.97
N VAL A 43 7.27 -5.82 -2.19
CA VAL A 43 7.03 -7.20 -1.78
C VAL A 43 6.29 -7.19 -0.45
N ALA A 44 5.27 -8.04 -0.32
CA ALA A 44 4.50 -8.18 0.90
C ALA A 44 4.44 -9.63 1.37
N ASP A 45 4.54 -9.83 2.69
CA ASP A 45 4.24 -11.10 3.34
C ASP A 45 2.72 -11.21 3.53
N LEU A 46 2.09 -12.09 2.76
CA LEU A 46 0.64 -12.31 2.79
C LEU A 46 0.27 -13.53 3.68
N GLY A 47 1.20 -13.99 4.52
CA GLY A 47 1.07 -15.15 5.39
C GLY A 47 1.72 -16.40 4.78
N ASP A 48 0.96 -17.18 4.01
CA ASP A 48 1.46 -18.41 3.39
C ASP A 48 2.11 -18.17 2.01
N GLU A 49 2.04 -16.94 1.48
CA GLU A 49 2.53 -16.57 0.14
C GLU A 49 3.18 -15.19 0.15
N THR A 50 4.10 -14.97 -0.80
CA THR A 50 4.72 -13.65 -1.02
C THR A 50 4.03 -12.91 -2.17
N GLY A 51 3.53 -11.71 -1.92
CA GLY A 51 2.90 -10.86 -2.93
C GLY A 51 3.85 -9.84 -3.54
N LEU A 52 3.76 -9.60 -4.85
CA LEU A 52 4.26 -8.38 -5.50
C LEU A 52 3.09 -7.41 -5.63
N LEU A 53 3.17 -6.27 -4.95
CA LEU A 53 2.16 -5.22 -4.98
C LEU A 53 2.58 -4.11 -5.94
N VAL A 54 1.66 -3.72 -6.82
CA VAL A 54 1.76 -2.55 -7.71
C VAL A 54 0.44 -1.78 -7.66
N ALA A 55 0.46 -0.46 -7.87
CA ALA A 55 -0.76 0.36 -7.92
C ALA A 55 -0.89 1.04 -9.27
N ASP A 56 -2.12 1.31 -9.71
CA ASP A 56 -2.39 2.24 -10.81
C ASP A 56 -1.64 1.88 -12.11
N TYR A 57 -1.89 0.66 -12.61
CA TYR A 57 -1.25 0.15 -13.83
C TYR A 57 -1.75 0.87 -15.10
N HIS A 58 -3.01 1.29 -15.11
CA HIS A 58 -3.67 2.09 -16.16
C HIS A 58 -3.39 1.56 -17.58
N ALA A 59 -3.79 0.31 -17.86
CA ALA A 59 -3.71 -0.27 -19.20
C ALA A 59 -4.43 0.62 -20.23
N GLY A 60 -3.84 0.82 -21.42
CA GLY A 60 -4.43 1.65 -22.46
C GLY A 60 -4.42 3.16 -22.21
N ILE A 61 -3.69 3.67 -21.21
CA ILE A 61 -3.63 5.11 -20.88
C ILE A 61 -3.29 6.00 -22.08
N GLU A 62 -2.46 5.55 -23.01
CA GLU A 62 -2.06 6.32 -24.18
C GLU A 62 -3.22 6.54 -25.15
N ALA A 63 -4.10 5.55 -25.28
CA ALA A 63 -5.34 5.69 -26.03
C ALA A 63 -6.28 6.66 -25.30
N GLY A 64 -6.39 6.58 -23.98
CA GLY A 64 -7.15 7.51 -23.16
C GLY A 64 -6.71 8.97 -23.35
N LEU A 65 -5.42 9.24 -23.17
CA LEU A 65 -4.82 10.58 -23.33
C LEU A 65 -5.02 11.16 -24.73
N ARG A 66 -5.03 10.32 -25.77
CA ARG A 66 -5.36 10.75 -27.14
C ARG A 66 -6.77 11.28 -27.24
N TYR A 67 -7.74 10.60 -26.66
CA TYR A 67 -9.14 11.02 -26.71
C TYR A 67 -9.43 12.19 -25.76
N GLU A 68 -8.85 12.21 -24.57
CA GLU A 68 -9.13 13.18 -23.51
C GLU A 68 -8.39 14.51 -23.69
N ARG A 69 -7.13 14.43 -24.17
CA ARG A 69 -6.22 15.58 -24.22
C ARG A 69 -5.68 15.85 -25.63
N GLY A 70 -6.03 15.04 -26.62
CA GLY A 70 -5.53 15.18 -27.99
C GLY A 70 -4.04 14.86 -28.12
N VAL A 71 -3.45 14.16 -27.15
CA VAL A 71 -2.02 13.83 -27.13
C VAL A 71 -1.81 12.46 -27.76
N GLU A 72 -1.06 12.41 -28.87
CA GLU A 72 -0.73 11.16 -29.53
C GLU A 72 0.58 10.59 -28.97
N LEU A 73 0.47 9.47 -28.24
CA LEU A 73 1.60 8.72 -27.71
C LEU A 73 1.60 7.30 -28.29
N ASP A 74 2.81 6.75 -28.48
CA ASP A 74 3.01 5.34 -28.76
C ASP A 74 2.70 4.51 -27.52
N SER A 75 2.07 3.35 -27.70
CA SER A 75 1.78 2.44 -26.58
C SER A 75 3.08 1.98 -25.91
N ALA A 76 3.10 1.98 -24.57
CA ALA A 76 4.14 1.34 -23.77
C ALA A 76 3.60 0.14 -22.98
N GLY A 77 2.49 -0.46 -23.43
CA GLY A 77 1.87 -1.59 -22.75
C GLY A 77 2.81 -2.81 -22.67
N GLU A 78 3.59 -3.05 -23.71
CA GLU A 78 4.62 -4.11 -23.72
C GLU A 78 5.72 -3.86 -22.68
N GLU A 79 6.27 -2.65 -22.64
CA GLU A 79 7.28 -2.25 -21.65
C GLU A 79 6.75 -2.34 -20.22
N ARG A 80 5.51 -1.88 -19.98
CA ARG A 80 4.86 -2.00 -18.66
C ARG A 80 4.68 -3.45 -18.24
N ARG A 81 4.23 -4.32 -19.16
CA ARG A 81 4.13 -5.76 -18.91
C ARG A 81 5.50 -6.36 -18.58
N GLU A 82 6.52 -6.08 -19.38
CA GLU A 82 7.89 -6.59 -19.15
C GLU A 82 8.42 -6.17 -17.79
N ARG A 83 8.18 -4.94 -17.36
CA ARG A 83 8.54 -4.48 -16.01
C ARG A 83 7.87 -5.28 -14.90
N VAL A 84 6.59 -5.64 -15.04
CA VAL A 84 5.89 -6.50 -14.06
C VAL A 84 6.53 -7.89 -14.03
N LEU A 85 6.80 -8.48 -15.19
CA LEU A 85 7.42 -9.81 -15.29
C LEU A 85 8.84 -9.83 -14.71
N ASP A 86 9.64 -8.79 -14.98
CA ASP A 86 10.97 -8.63 -14.41
C ASP A 86 10.91 -8.51 -12.89
N LEU A 87 9.95 -7.75 -12.35
CA LEU A 87 9.77 -7.63 -10.91
C LEU A 87 9.37 -8.98 -10.29
N LEU A 88 8.40 -9.69 -10.87
CA LEU A 88 8.02 -11.04 -10.41
C LEU A 88 9.21 -12.00 -10.41
N ALA A 89 10.01 -12.00 -11.48
CA ALA A 89 11.19 -12.85 -11.59
C ALA A 89 12.29 -12.45 -10.58
N ARG A 90 12.48 -11.15 -10.33
CA ARG A 90 13.48 -10.62 -9.39
C ARG A 90 13.12 -10.89 -7.93
N THR A 91 11.84 -10.82 -7.58
CA THR A 91 11.37 -10.99 -6.20
C THR A 91 11.02 -12.43 -5.87
N GLY A 92 10.69 -13.25 -6.88
CA GLY A 92 10.19 -14.61 -6.68
C GLY A 92 8.81 -14.65 -6.04
N ALA A 93 8.02 -13.58 -6.16
CA ALA A 93 6.69 -13.50 -5.59
C ALA A 93 5.75 -14.58 -6.15
N ASP A 94 4.91 -15.13 -5.29
CA ASP A 94 3.95 -16.18 -5.58
C ASP A 94 2.63 -15.64 -6.13
N ARG A 95 2.37 -14.33 -5.95
CA ARG A 95 1.15 -13.63 -6.38
C ARG A 95 1.44 -12.22 -6.85
N LEU A 96 0.71 -11.75 -7.87
CA LEU A 96 0.63 -10.33 -8.22
C LEU A 96 -0.62 -9.72 -7.57
N VAL A 97 -0.47 -8.62 -6.85
CA VAL A 97 -1.58 -7.84 -6.29
C VAL A 97 -1.56 -6.45 -6.92
N VAL A 98 -2.63 -6.10 -7.63
CA VAL A 98 -2.82 -4.77 -8.23
C VAL A 98 -3.74 -3.96 -7.34
N LEU A 99 -3.25 -2.87 -6.76
CA LEU A 99 -3.96 -1.95 -5.86
C LEU A 99 -4.87 -0.98 -6.63
N GLY A 100 -5.72 -1.54 -7.50
CA GLY A 100 -6.67 -0.82 -8.33
C GLY A 100 -6.09 -0.13 -9.54
N ASP A 101 -7.02 0.33 -10.36
CA ASP A 101 -6.82 0.98 -11.65
C ASP A 101 -5.88 0.16 -12.54
N LEU A 102 -6.23 -1.12 -12.72
CA LEU A 102 -5.64 -1.98 -13.74
C LEU A 102 -5.99 -1.44 -15.14
N ALA A 103 -7.24 -1.03 -15.32
CA ALA A 103 -7.73 -0.34 -16.51
C ALA A 103 -7.57 1.19 -16.38
N HIS A 104 -7.58 1.90 -17.50
CA HIS A 104 -7.53 3.36 -17.52
C HIS A 104 -8.88 4.02 -17.82
N ARG A 105 -9.77 3.41 -18.61
CA ARG A 105 -11.04 4.06 -18.98
C ARG A 105 -12.14 3.78 -17.97
N VAL A 106 -12.75 4.85 -17.47
CA VAL A 106 -14.02 4.77 -16.75
C VAL A 106 -15.15 4.48 -17.76
N GLY A 107 -15.82 3.33 -17.65
CA GLY A 107 -17.06 3.04 -18.39
C GLY A 107 -16.92 2.18 -19.66
N GLY A 108 -15.91 1.32 -19.72
CA GLY A 108 -15.79 0.26 -20.72
C GLY A 108 -14.47 0.31 -21.50
N ALA A 109 -13.84 -0.86 -21.61
CA ALA A 109 -12.54 -1.01 -22.23
C ALA A 109 -12.61 -0.81 -23.75
N GLY A 110 -11.78 0.10 -24.26
CA GLY A 110 -11.49 0.15 -25.70
C GLY A 110 -10.61 -1.04 -26.10
N ASP A 111 -10.61 -1.43 -27.38
CA ASP A 111 -9.88 -2.62 -27.88
C ASP A 111 -8.41 -2.68 -27.42
N ALA A 112 -7.74 -1.52 -27.33
CA ALA A 112 -6.34 -1.43 -26.89
C ALA A 112 -6.15 -1.74 -25.40
N GLU A 113 -7.06 -1.31 -24.54
CA GLU A 113 -7.01 -1.57 -23.09
C GLU A 113 -7.24 -3.05 -22.82
N THR A 114 -8.30 -3.62 -23.40
CA THR A 114 -8.59 -5.07 -23.28
C THR A 114 -7.41 -5.90 -23.77
N ALA A 115 -6.83 -5.56 -24.93
CA ALA A 115 -5.68 -6.29 -25.48
C ALA A 115 -4.45 -6.19 -24.58
N GLU A 116 -4.21 -5.05 -23.94
CA GLU A 116 -3.07 -4.88 -23.03
C GLU A 116 -3.26 -5.68 -21.73
N ILE A 117 -4.46 -5.65 -21.14
CA ILE A 117 -4.78 -6.46 -19.96
C ILE A 117 -4.70 -7.96 -20.28
N ASP A 118 -5.28 -8.38 -21.41
CA ASP A 118 -5.20 -9.76 -21.87
C ASP A 118 -3.75 -10.22 -22.06
N ALA A 119 -2.90 -9.38 -22.65
CA ALA A 119 -1.48 -9.67 -22.83
C ALA A 119 -0.72 -9.75 -21.49
N LEU A 120 -1.04 -8.88 -20.51
CA LEU A 120 -0.46 -8.95 -19.16
C LEU A 120 -0.85 -10.25 -18.46
N LEU A 121 -2.16 -10.50 -18.34
CA LEU A 121 -2.68 -11.68 -17.65
C LEU A 121 -2.29 -12.99 -18.35
N SER A 122 -1.91 -12.96 -19.63
CA SER A 122 -1.46 -14.16 -20.37
C SER A 122 0.01 -14.47 -20.09
N ALA A 123 0.79 -13.44 -19.76
CA ALA A 123 2.22 -13.56 -19.51
C ALA A 123 2.55 -13.79 -18.03
N VAL A 124 1.71 -13.31 -17.12
CA VAL A 124 1.88 -13.53 -15.68
C VAL A 124 1.60 -15.00 -15.36
N GLY A 125 2.60 -15.68 -14.80
CA GLY A 125 2.55 -17.11 -14.46
C GLY A 125 2.08 -17.41 -13.02
N VAL A 126 1.66 -16.40 -12.28
CA VAL A 126 1.21 -16.48 -10.89
C VAL A 126 -0.25 -16.00 -10.76
N PRO A 127 -0.98 -16.39 -9.71
CA PRO A 127 -2.29 -15.81 -9.41
C PRO A 127 -2.25 -14.28 -9.36
N VAL A 128 -3.32 -13.66 -9.84
CA VAL A 128 -3.48 -12.19 -9.86
C VAL A 128 -4.67 -11.82 -9.00
N THR A 129 -4.45 -10.93 -8.03
CA THR A 129 -5.52 -10.27 -7.27
C THR A 129 -5.63 -8.83 -7.71
N LEU A 130 -6.83 -8.41 -8.09
CA LEU A 130 -7.15 -7.01 -8.34
C LEU A 130 -7.98 -6.48 -7.19
N VAL A 131 -7.42 -5.51 -6.48
CA VAL A 131 -8.21 -4.65 -5.61
C VAL A 131 -8.96 -3.68 -6.50
N ILE A 132 -10.30 -3.69 -6.51
CA ILE A 132 -11.02 -2.90 -7.51
C ILE A 132 -10.82 -1.38 -7.30
N GLY A 133 -10.34 -0.70 -8.33
CA GLY A 133 -10.26 0.76 -8.41
C GLY A 133 -11.47 1.39 -9.10
N ASN A 134 -11.53 2.72 -9.14
CA ASN A 134 -12.64 3.42 -9.78
C ASN A 134 -12.62 3.32 -11.31
N HIS A 135 -11.51 2.87 -11.91
CA HIS A 135 -11.38 2.63 -13.35
C HIS A 135 -11.66 1.16 -13.75
N ASP A 136 -11.78 0.24 -12.80
CA ASP A 136 -11.82 -1.21 -13.07
C ASP A 136 -13.24 -1.77 -13.32
N ALA A 137 -14.17 -0.92 -13.76
CA ALA A 137 -15.53 -1.33 -14.05
C ALA A 137 -15.56 -2.39 -15.17
N GLY A 138 -16.12 -3.57 -14.88
CA GLY A 138 -16.28 -4.66 -15.85
C GLY A 138 -15.08 -5.61 -15.97
N ILE A 139 -13.97 -5.38 -15.26
CA ILE A 139 -12.82 -6.28 -15.30
C ILE A 139 -13.15 -7.69 -14.77
N ALA A 140 -13.92 -7.77 -13.69
CA ALA A 140 -14.36 -9.05 -13.13
C ALA A 140 -15.15 -9.89 -14.15
N GLU A 141 -16.01 -9.27 -14.95
CA GLU A 141 -16.79 -9.96 -15.99
C GLU A 141 -15.92 -10.33 -17.21
N ALA A 142 -15.01 -9.45 -17.61
CA ALA A 142 -14.17 -9.66 -18.79
C ALA A 142 -13.07 -10.72 -18.58
N PHE A 143 -12.62 -10.91 -17.33
CA PHE A 143 -11.45 -11.74 -17.00
C PHE A 143 -11.67 -12.68 -15.80
N GLU A 144 -12.92 -13.08 -15.53
CA GLU A 144 -13.36 -13.84 -14.33
C GLU A 144 -12.42 -14.99 -13.93
N ASP A 145 -12.03 -15.85 -14.87
CA ASP A 145 -11.21 -17.03 -14.61
C ASP A 145 -9.70 -16.75 -14.41
N ARG A 146 -9.29 -15.48 -14.45
CA ARG A 146 -7.87 -15.07 -14.52
C ARG A 146 -7.48 -14.07 -13.44
N VAL A 147 -8.44 -13.45 -12.76
CA VAL A 147 -8.21 -12.42 -11.75
C VAL A 147 -9.17 -12.59 -10.58
N ASP A 148 -8.61 -12.69 -9.37
CA ASP A 148 -9.38 -12.62 -8.13
C ASP A 148 -9.68 -11.14 -7.82
N VAL A 149 -10.94 -10.72 -7.86
CA VAL A 149 -11.32 -9.31 -7.62
C VAL A 149 -11.86 -9.11 -6.20
N THR A 150 -11.33 -8.13 -5.47
CA THR A 150 -11.81 -7.79 -4.11
C THR A 150 -13.08 -6.94 -4.15
N PRO A 151 -13.83 -6.86 -3.04
CA PRO A 151 -14.80 -5.79 -2.84
C PRO A 151 -14.15 -4.40 -2.91
N ALA A 152 -14.95 -3.35 -3.15
CA ALA A 152 -14.49 -1.96 -3.25
C ALA A 152 -13.80 -1.44 -1.98
N GLY A 153 -14.28 -1.87 -0.80
CA GLY A 153 -13.66 -1.54 0.49
C GLY A 153 -12.29 -2.21 0.71
N GLY A 154 -11.81 -3.02 -0.23
CA GLY A 154 -10.57 -3.76 -0.12
C GLY A 154 -10.75 -5.16 0.48
N ALA A 155 -9.64 -5.78 0.83
CA ALA A 155 -9.58 -7.08 1.48
C ALA A 155 -8.34 -7.20 2.39
N ARG A 156 -8.34 -8.17 3.29
CA ARG A 156 -7.19 -8.52 4.11
C ARG A 156 -6.55 -9.81 3.61
N LEU A 157 -5.24 -9.78 3.39
CA LEU A 157 -4.39 -10.88 2.95
C LEU A 157 -3.32 -11.12 4.03
N GLY A 158 -3.51 -12.13 4.88
CA GLY A 158 -2.67 -12.30 6.07
C GLY A 158 -2.82 -11.12 7.04
N ASP A 159 -1.70 -10.49 7.41
CA ASP A 159 -1.68 -9.26 8.21
C ASP A 159 -1.57 -7.97 7.37
N VAL A 160 -1.70 -8.09 6.03
CA VAL A 160 -1.69 -6.97 5.09
C VAL A 160 -3.11 -6.66 4.61
N GLY A 161 -3.58 -5.44 4.86
CA GLY A 161 -4.79 -4.88 4.27
C GLY A 161 -4.48 -4.28 2.91
N VAL A 162 -5.34 -4.50 1.92
CA VAL A 162 -5.19 -3.93 0.58
C VAL A 162 -6.46 -3.21 0.17
N LEU A 163 -6.33 -1.98 -0.32
CA LEU A 163 -7.44 -1.17 -0.85
C LEU A 163 -6.92 -0.29 -2.00
N HIS A 164 -7.81 0.19 -2.88
CA HIS A 164 -7.41 1.18 -3.87
C HIS A 164 -7.31 2.57 -3.22
N GLY A 165 -8.36 3.00 -2.51
CA GLY A 165 -8.37 4.29 -1.81
C GLY A 165 -9.51 5.25 -2.18
N HIS A 166 -10.24 4.98 -3.27
CA HIS A 166 -11.37 5.79 -3.72
C HIS A 166 -12.66 5.64 -2.89
N THR A 167 -12.70 4.66 -1.98
CA THR A 167 -13.83 4.40 -1.06
C THR A 167 -13.35 4.24 0.37
N TRP A 168 -14.29 4.22 1.32
CA TRP A 168 -14.02 3.85 2.70
C TRP A 168 -13.52 2.40 2.81
N PRO A 169 -12.50 2.11 3.65
CA PRO A 169 -12.00 0.77 3.85
C PRO A 169 -13.05 -0.13 4.52
N ALA A 170 -13.05 -1.42 4.17
CA ALA A 170 -13.83 -2.41 4.88
C ALA A 170 -13.27 -2.64 6.30
N PRO A 171 -14.11 -2.98 7.31
CA PRO A 171 -13.64 -3.15 8.69
C PRO A 171 -12.48 -4.15 8.84
N GLU A 172 -12.48 -5.23 8.07
CA GLU A 172 -11.41 -6.23 8.08
C GLU A 172 -10.06 -5.69 7.62
N VAL A 173 -10.04 -4.69 6.73
CA VAL A 173 -8.82 -4.00 6.28
C VAL A 173 -8.24 -3.16 7.40
N LEU A 174 -9.11 -2.50 8.18
CA LEU A 174 -8.71 -1.66 9.32
C LEU A 174 -8.11 -2.45 10.50
N GLY A 175 -8.33 -3.78 10.53
CA GLY A 175 -7.71 -4.67 11.52
C GLY A 175 -6.37 -5.26 11.10
N ALA A 176 -5.84 -4.88 9.93
CA ALA A 176 -4.51 -5.30 9.47
C ALA A 176 -3.38 -4.61 10.23
N ASP A 177 -2.16 -5.11 10.10
CA ASP A 177 -0.96 -4.51 10.70
C ASP A 177 -0.33 -3.47 9.75
N VAL A 178 -0.39 -3.73 8.44
CA VAL A 178 0.00 -2.78 7.38
C VAL A 178 -1.10 -2.72 6.33
N ILE A 179 -1.46 -1.52 5.89
CA ILE A 179 -2.47 -1.25 4.87
C ILE A 179 -1.79 -0.63 3.65
N CYS A 180 -1.97 -1.25 2.49
CA CYS A 180 -1.41 -0.81 1.21
C CYS A 180 -2.48 -0.19 0.32
N MET A 181 -2.22 1.02 -0.19
CA MET A 181 -3.17 1.84 -0.94
C MET A 181 -2.55 2.39 -2.22
N GLY A 182 -3.32 2.47 -3.32
CA GLY A 182 -2.96 3.16 -4.57
C GLY A 182 -3.61 4.54 -4.68
N HIS A 183 -4.25 4.83 -5.82
CA HIS A 183 -5.20 5.93 -6.09
C HIS A 183 -4.62 7.35 -6.08
N GLU A 184 -3.80 7.70 -5.08
CA GLU A 184 -3.25 9.05 -4.96
C GLU A 184 -2.17 9.34 -5.99
N HIS A 185 -1.59 8.30 -6.60
CA HIS A 185 -0.49 8.42 -7.55
C HIS A 185 0.62 9.31 -6.97
N VAL A 186 1.07 8.98 -5.76
CA VAL A 186 1.87 9.88 -4.93
C VAL A 186 3.09 10.41 -5.69
N ALA A 187 3.20 11.74 -5.73
CA ALA A 187 4.36 12.44 -6.25
C ALA A 187 4.73 13.63 -5.36
N VAL A 188 6.00 14.00 -5.38
CA VAL A 188 6.54 15.19 -4.69
C VAL A 188 7.14 16.14 -5.71
N LYS A 189 6.90 17.44 -5.53
CA LYS A 189 7.53 18.48 -6.34
C LYS A 189 8.80 18.93 -5.64
N LEU A 190 9.95 18.66 -6.26
CA LEU A 190 11.26 19.07 -5.77
C LEU A 190 11.72 20.32 -6.51
N GLU A 191 11.91 21.41 -5.76
CA GLU A 191 12.40 22.68 -6.29
C GLU A 191 13.87 22.90 -5.92
N ASP A 192 14.67 23.37 -6.86
CA ASP A 192 16.06 23.75 -6.63
C ASP A 192 16.21 25.23 -6.23
N ALA A 193 17.41 25.59 -5.79
CA ALA A 193 17.71 26.95 -5.32
C ALA A 193 17.65 28.04 -6.41
N VAL A 194 17.59 27.65 -7.70
CA VAL A 194 17.49 28.58 -8.83
C VAL A 194 16.09 28.61 -9.45
N GLY A 195 15.13 27.91 -8.85
CA GLY A 195 13.72 27.89 -9.24
C GLY A 195 13.34 26.82 -10.27
N GLY A 196 14.24 25.89 -10.58
CA GLY A 196 13.92 24.69 -11.35
C GLY A 196 13.09 23.73 -10.51
N ALA A 197 12.09 23.08 -11.11
CA ALA A 197 11.24 22.13 -10.40
C ALA A 197 11.04 20.85 -11.21
N ARG A 198 11.02 19.70 -10.52
CA ARG A 198 10.62 18.41 -11.10
C ARG A 198 9.67 17.68 -10.16
N ALA A 199 8.71 16.96 -10.73
CA ALA A 199 7.87 16.05 -9.97
C ALA A 199 8.50 14.65 -9.99
N GLU A 200 8.63 14.04 -8.82
CA GLU A 200 9.16 12.68 -8.65
C GLU A 200 8.10 11.81 -8.00
N LYS A 201 7.99 10.55 -8.46
CA LYS A 201 7.16 9.54 -7.77
C LYS A 201 7.70 9.30 -6.37
N ALA A 202 6.80 9.19 -5.41
CA ALA A 202 7.16 8.95 -4.04
C ALA A 202 6.24 7.93 -3.38
N TRP A 203 6.70 7.35 -2.29
CA TRP A 203 5.88 6.63 -1.34
C TRP A 203 5.44 7.58 -0.23
N LEU A 204 4.28 7.35 0.35
CA LEU A 204 3.96 7.84 1.69
C LEU A 204 3.86 6.68 2.66
N ARG A 205 4.48 6.81 3.83
CA ARG A 205 4.36 5.83 4.93
C ARG A 205 4.11 6.55 6.25
N GLY A 206 3.25 6.02 7.10
CA GLY A 206 2.89 6.62 8.38
C GLY A 206 1.75 5.87 9.05
N SER A 207 1.34 6.28 10.24
CA SER A 207 0.28 5.61 10.99
C SER A 207 -1.10 6.07 10.54
N LEU A 208 -2.04 5.13 10.51
CA LEU A 208 -3.45 5.43 10.31
C LEU A 208 -4.06 5.97 11.62
N ALA A 209 -4.94 6.96 11.55
CA ALA A 209 -5.63 7.52 12.70
C ALA A 209 -7.09 7.03 12.76
N PRO A 210 -7.52 6.38 13.87
CA PRO A 210 -8.84 5.78 13.95
C PRO A 210 -9.98 6.81 13.89
N ALA A 211 -9.74 8.01 14.41
CA ALA A 211 -10.74 9.09 14.45
C ALA A 211 -11.22 9.54 13.06
N ALA A 212 -10.48 9.24 11.99
CA ALA A 212 -10.90 9.55 10.62
C ALA A 212 -12.04 8.66 10.10
N PHE A 213 -12.33 7.55 10.79
CA PHE A 213 -13.36 6.58 10.43
C PHE A 213 -14.63 6.70 11.29
N ASP A 214 -14.62 7.58 12.30
CA ASP A 214 -15.76 7.79 13.19
C ASP A 214 -17.01 8.19 12.40
N GLY A 215 -18.08 7.41 12.54
CA GLY A 215 -19.38 7.64 11.89
C GLY A 215 -19.52 7.01 10.50
N GLU A 216 -18.42 6.59 9.88
CA GLU A 216 -18.41 5.85 8.60
C GLU A 216 -18.24 4.35 8.83
N VAL A 217 -17.41 3.98 9.82
CA VAL A 217 -17.22 2.60 10.27
C VAL A 217 -17.31 2.53 11.79
N ASP A 218 -18.24 1.73 12.32
CA ASP A 218 -18.29 1.41 13.74
C ASP A 218 -17.30 0.28 14.05
N LEU A 219 -16.07 0.65 14.42
CA LEU A 219 -14.97 -0.29 14.65
C LEU A 219 -15.30 -1.30 15.76
N ASP A 220 -15.92 -0.85 16.85
CA ASP A 220 -16.29 -1.69 17.99
C ASP A 220 -17.39 -2.68 17.60
N ALA A 221 -18.45 -2.21 16.94
CA ALA A 221 -19.55 -3.08 16.50
C ALA A 221 -19.12 -4.07 15.41
N ALA A 222 -18.17 -3.68 14.57
CA ALA A 222 -17.56 -4.54 13.57
C ALA A 222 -16.52 -5.51 14.15
N GLY A 223 -16.17 -5.38 15.44
CA GLY A 223 -15.19 -6.23 16.11
C GLY A 223 -13.77 -6.07 15.56
N VAL A 224 -13.43 -4.87 15.10
CA VAL A 224 -12.11 -4.56 14.55
C VAL A 224 -11.07 -4.53 15.68
N ASP A 225 -10.08 -5.41 15.58
CA ASP A 225 -8.88 -5.37 16.41
C ASP A 225 -7.94 -4.31 15.85
N TRP A 226 -8.06 -3.07 16.32
CA TRP A 226 -7.24 -1.95 15.86
C TRP A 226 -5.80 -2.07 16.39
N ARG A 227 -4.86 -2.39 15.49
CA ARG A 227 -3.44 -2.64 15.82
C ARG A 227 -2.51 -1.49 15.45
N GLU A 228 -3.04 -0.27 15.42
CA GLU A 228 -2.30 0.92 15.00
C GLU A 228 -1.65 0.75 13.60
N PRO A 229 -2.44 0.40 12.56
CA PRO A 229 -1.90 0.01 11.27
C PRO A 229 -1.00 1.09 10.65
N GLU A 230 0.07 0.65 10.02
CA GLU A 230 0.84 1.49 9.09
C GLU A 230 0.05 1.63 7.78
N LEU A 231 -0.13 2.85 7.27
CA LEU A 231 -0.59 3.10 5.91
C LEU A 231 0.61 3.32 4.99
N VAL A 232 0.69 2.53 3.92
CA VAL A 232 1.65 2.65 2.82
C VAL A 232 0.89 3.05 1.57
N VAL A 233 1.07 4.30 1.11
CA VAL A 233 0.49 4.80 -0.13
C VAL A 233 1.50 4.67 -1.26
N PHE A 234 1.13 3.91 -2.28
CA PHE A 234 1.98 3.53 -3.39
C PHE A 234 2.04 4.67 -4.42
N PRO A 235 3.22 4.90 -5.03
CA PRO A 235 3.30 5.63 -6.28
C PRO A 235 2.64 4.82 -7.39
N ALA A 236 2.10 5.51 -8.40
CA ALA A 236 1.57 4.83 -9.58
C ALA A 236 2.65 4.02 -10.30
N PHE A 237 2.30 2.82 -10.74
CA PHE A 237 3.19 1.97 -11.52
C PHE A 237 3.42 2.54 -12.92
N ASN A 238 2.36 3.08 -13.52
CA ASN A 238 2.38 3.70 -14.84
C ASN A 238 3.16 5.02 -14.84
N ASP A 239 4.07 5.24 -15.80
CA ASP A 239 4.87 6.48 -15.90
C ASP A 239 4.15 7.61 -16.65
N ARG A 240 2.97 7.34 -17.19
CA ARG A 240 2.16 8.28 -17.98
C ARG A 240 0.92 8.75 -17.23
N SER A 241 0.65 8.19 -16.06
CA SER A 241 -0.36 8.73 -15.16
C SER A 241 0.15 10.03 -14.53
N GLY A 242 -0.75 11.00 -14.36
CA GLY A 242 -0.47 12.16 -13.50
C GLY A 242 -0.36 11.73 -12.03
N GLY A 243 -0.09 12.65 -11.13
CA GLY A 243 -0.03 12.34 -9.70
C GLY A 243 -0.45 13.49 -8.79
N THR A 244 -0.90 13.17 -7.58
CA THR A 244 -1.15 14.16 -6.53
C THR A 244 0.17 14.65 -5.97
N TRP A 245 0.41 15.96 -6.04
CA TRP A 245 1.61 16.58 -5.45
C TRP A 245 1.40 16.81 -3.96
N VAL A 246 1.80 15.83 -3.16
CA VAL A 246 1.45 15.77 -1.74
C VAL A 246 2.08 16.88 -0.89
N ASN A 247 3.14 17.53 -1.38
CA ASN A 247 3.85 18.61 -0.71
C ASN A 247 3.54 20.01 -1.26
N VAL A 248 2.57 20.15 -2.16
CA VAL A 248 2.18 21.44 -2.74
C VAL A 248 0.89 21.92 -2.06
N GLU A 249 0.93 23.11 -1.47
CA GLU A 249 -0.25 23.72 -0.83
C GLU A 249 -1.41 23.85 -1.82
N GLY A 250 -2.61 23.41 -1.38
CA GLY A 250 -3.82 23.41 -2.20
C GLY A 250 -4.02 22.19 -3.11
N GLN A 251 -3.02 21.30 -3.21
CA GLN A 251 -3.21 19.96 -3.77
C GLN A 251 -3.66 19.03 -2.63
N GLY A 252 -4.92 18.57 -2.70
CA GLY A 252 -5.51 17.68 -1.72
C GLY A 252 -5.37 16.21 -2.10
N PHE A 253 -5.57 15.33 -1.12
CA PHE A 253 -5.74 13.90 -1.36
C PHE A 253 -7.11 13.62 -1.98
N LEU A 254 -7.21 12.56 -2.76
CA LEU A 254 -8.45 12.11 -3.41
C LEU A 254 -9.27 11.20 -2.49
N ALA A 255 -8.60 10.42 -1.63
CA ALA A 255 -9.23 9.49 -0.71
C ALA A 255 -10.10 10.19 0.33
N PRO A 256 -11.28 9.64 0.67
CA PRO A 256 -12.24 10.31 1.55
C PRO A 256 -11.75 10.43 3.01
N PHE A 257 -10.76 9.62 3.41
CA PHE A 257 -10.18 9.63 4.75
C PHE A 257 -8.84 10.37 4.83
N LEU A 258 -8.26 10.82 3.72
CA LEU A 258 -7.00 11.57 3.72
C LEU A 258 -7.26 13.09 3.58
N PRO A 259 -6.44 13.94 4.23
CA PRO A 259 -5.29 13.63 5.08
C PRO A 259 -5.65 13.33 6.54
N ALA A 260 -6.93 13.40 6.94
CA ALA A 260 -7.36 13.31 8.34
C ALA A 260 -6.95 12.00 9.03
N GLY A 261 -6.97 10.90 8.28
CA GLY A 261 -6.60 9.56 8.71
C GLY A 261 -5.10 9.27 8.69
N PHE A 262 -4.24 10.23 8.33
CA PHE A 262 -2.81 9.97 8.15
C PHE A 262 -1.93 10.83 9.05
N THR A 263 -1.28 10.16 10.00
CA THR A 263 -0.41 10.76 11.01
C THR A 263 1.04 10.31 10.80
N GLU A 264 1.99 11.18 11.17
CA GLU A 264 3.43 10.88 11.06
C GLU A 264 3.87 10.48 9.63
N GLY A 265 3.18 11.03 8.62
CA GLY A 265 3.41 10.72 7.23
C GLY A 265 4.77 11.18 6.74
N GLU A 266 5.56 10.23 6.23
CA GLU A 266 6.87 10.47 5.65
C GLU A 266 6.90 10.12 4.18
N ALA A 267 7.58 10.94 3.39
CA ALA A 267 7.77 10.71 1.97
C ALA A 267 9.12 10.06 1.66
N TYR A 268 9.11 9.13 0.72
CA TYR A 268 10.31 8.42 0.26
C TYR A 268 10.36 8.38 -1.27
N LEU A 269 11.51 8.63 -1.86
CA LEU A 269 11.72 8.38 -3.29
C LEU A 269 11.82 6.88 -3.58
N LEU A 270 11.67 6.50 -4.85
CA LEU A 270 11.74 5.09 -5.27
C LEU A 270 13.10 4.42 -4.98
N ASP A 271 14.17 5.20 -4.85
CA ASP A 271 15.50 4.69 -4.50
C ASP A 271 15.71 4.48 -2.99
N GLY A 272 14.69 4.75 -2.18
CA GLY A 272 14.72 4.64 -0.72
C GLY A 272 15.15 5.94 -0.01
N THR A 273 15.43 7.02 -0.75
CA THR A 273 15.76 8.31 -0.13
C THR A 273 14.58 8.84 0.67
N ARG A 274 14.72 8.89 2.00
CA ARG A 274 13.76 9.51 2.91
C ARG A 274 13.83 11.04 2.81
N LEU A 275 12.73 11.66 2.41
CA LEU A 275 12.60 13.12 2.32
C LEU A 275 12.15 13.74 3.66
N GLY A 276 11.43 12.96 4.48
CA GLY A 276 10.91 13.39 5.79
C GLY A 276 9.41 13.65 5.76
N ASP A 277 8.90 14.44 6.71
CA ASP A 277 7.49 14.80 6.83
C ASP A 277 6.97 15.42 5.53
N TYR A 278 6.02 14.76 4.87
CA TYR A 278 5.53 15.15 3.55
C TYR A 278 4.93 16.57 3.51
N ARG A 279 4.54 17.11 4.66
CA ARG A 279 3.98 18.46 4.79
C ARG A 279 5.06 19.56 4.85
N ARG A 280 6.33 19.17 4.96
CA ARG A 280 7.47 20.09 5.20
C ARG A 280 8.55 20.02 4.13
N ILE A 281 8.39 19.16 3.14
CA ILE A 281 9.36 18.94 2.04
C ILE A 281 9.08 19.82 0.83
#